data_AF-A0A7C5TTE4-F1
#
_entry.id   AF-A0A7C5TTE4-F1
#
_cell.length_a   1.000
_cell.length_b   1.000
_cell.length_c   1.000
_cell.angle_alpha   90.00
_cell.angle_beta   90.00
_cell.angle_gamma   90.00
#
_symmetry.space_group_name_H-M   'P 1'
#
loop_
_entity.id
_entity.type
_entity.pdbx_description
1 polymer ?
#
loop_
_entity_poly.entity_id
_entity_poly.type
_entity_poly.pdbx_seq_one_letter_code
_entity_poly.pdbx_strand_id
1 'polypeptide(L)' 'VPGVEAVEIALREGSTLVPLPEGASYLGFVFARGPDPVAVEAALRAAHARLRIVVAPSWRLRPREAAGF' A
#
# COMPACT_ATOMS: atom_id res chain seq x y z
N VAL A 1 16.44 -2.60 -7.20
CA VAL A 1 17.32 -1.61 -6.53
C VAL A 1 18.39 -2.41 -5.80
N PRO A 2 19.69 -2.15 -5.98
CA PRO A 2 20.72 -2.90 -5.26
C PRO A 2 20.47 -2.88 -3.75
N GLY A 3 20.68 -4.02 -3.08
CA GLY A 3 20.42 -4.18 -1.64
C GLY A 3 18.96 -4.43 -1.26
N VAL A 4 17.99 -4.28 -2.16
CA VAL A 4 16.60 -4.72 -1.91
C VAL A 4 16.49 -6.21 -2.17
N GLU A 5 15.97 -6.94 -1.20
CA GLU A 5 15.84 -8.40 -1.26
C GLU A 5 14.42 -8.84 -1.60
N ALA A 6 13.42 -8.13 -1.09
CA ALA A 6 12.03 -8.47 -1.30
C ALA A 6 11.11 -7.24 -1.23
N VAL A 7 9.99 -7.35 -1.94
CA VAL A 7 8.83 -6.46 -1.81
C VAL A 7 7.62 -7.34 -1.61
N GLU A 8 6.97 -7.21 -0.47
CA GLU A 8 5.79 -7.99 -0.11
C GLU A 8 4.56 -7.09 -0.09
N ILE A 9 3.50 -7.50 -0.78
CA ILE A 9 2.23 -6.78 -0.80
C ILE A 9 1.30 -7.45 0.22
N ALA A 10 0.92 -6.72 1.26
CA ALA A 10 0.11 -7.25 2.36
C ALA A 10 -1.40 -7.21 2.04
N LEU A 11 -1.80 -6.36 1.10
CA LEU A 11 -3.20 -6.19 0.69
C LEU A 11 -3.54 -7.06 -0.51
N ARG A 12 -4.76 -7.58 -0.52
CA ARG A 12 -5.34 -8.23 -1.70
C ARG A 12 -5.98 -7.19 -2.61
N GLU A 13 -6.04 -7.48 -3.90
CA GLU A 13 -6.82 -6.67 -4.84
C GLU A 13 -8.29 -6.56 -4.37
N GLY A 14 -8.87 -5.36 -4.52
CA GLY A 14 -10.20 -5.03 -4.00
C GLY A 14 -10.26 -4.68 -2.51
N SER A 15 -9.15 -4.76 -1.76
CA SER A 15 -9.12 -4.29 -0.37
C SER A 15 -9.32 -2.77 -0.32
N THR A 16 -10.27 -2.32 0.51
CA THR A 16 -10.52 -0.89 0.70
C THR A 16 -9.39 -0.26 1.51
N LEU A 17 -8.83 0.83 0.98
CA LEU A 17 -7.90 1.68 1.71
C LEU A 17 -8.67 2.73 2.49
N VAL A 18 -8.43 2.78 3.80
CA VAL A 18 -8.98 3.79 4.71
C VAL A 18 -7.81 4.67 5.17
N PRO A 19 -7.92 6.01 5.09
CA PRO A 19 -6.89 6.89 5.62
C PRO A 19 -6.82 6.79 7.15
N LEU A 20 -5.68 7.21 7.72
CA LEU A 20 -5.56 7.38 9.17
C LEU A 20 -6.52 8.47 9.68
N PRO A 21 -7.04 8.35 10.91
CA PRO A 21 -6.73 7.33 11.92
C PRO A 21 -7.51 6.01 11.80
N GLU A 22 -8.61 5.95 11.03
CA GLU A 22 -9.47 4.77 10.98
C GLU A 22 -8.85 3.58 10.22
N GLY A 23 -7.90 3.85 9.32
CA GLY A 23 -7.11 2.83 8.65
C GLY A 23 -5.88 2.40 9.45
N ALA A 24 -5.65 1.09 9.59
CA ALA A 24 -4.49 0.54 10.29
C ALA A 24 -3.63 -0.41 9.42
N SER A 25 -3.92 -0.52 8.12
CA SER A 25 -3.27 -1.50 7.25
C SER A 25 -2.12 -0.89 6.46
N TYR A 26 -0.94 -1.51 6.57
CA TYR A 26 0.18 -1.25 5.67
C TYR A 26 -0.14 -1.82 4.28
N LEU A 27 0.25 -1.09 3.23
CA LEU A 27 0.14 -1.60 1.84
C LEU A 27 1.00 -2.84 1.63
N GLY A 28 2.13 -2.92 2.34
CA GLY A 28 3.14 -3.93 2.20
C GLY A 28 4.45 -3.50 2.84
N PHE A 29 5.50 -4.27 2.56
CA PHE A 29 6.84 -4.09 3.12
C PHE A 29 7.91 -4.18 2.03
N VAL A 30 8.98 -3.42 2.22
CA VAL A 30 10.21 -3.55 1.43
C VAL A 30 11.31 -4.00 2.37
N PHE A 31 12.00 -5.08 2.02
CA PHE A 31 13.13 -5.61 2.79
C PHE A 31 14.43 -5.32 2.07
N ALA A 32 15.42 -4.84 2.80
CA ALA A 32 16.74 -4.55 2.27
C ALA A 32 17.83 -5.04 3.21
N ARG A 33 18.98 -5.39 2.63
CA ARG A 33 20.20 -5.80 3.33
C ARG A 33 21.38 -5.01 2.81
N GLY A 34 22.27 -4.64 3.72
CA GLY A 34 23.46 -3.85 3.43
C GLY A 34 24.49 -3.99 4.55
N PRO A 35 25.71 -3.51 4.31
CA PRO A 35 26.82 -3.64 5.26
C PRO A 35 26.63 -2.80 6.54
N ASP A 36 25.82 -1.74 6.48
CA ASP A 36 25.54 -0.83 7.59
C ASP A 36 24.13 -0.21 7.45
N PRO A 37 23.60 0.44 8.51
CA PRO A 37 22.27 1.03 8.49
C PRO A 37 22.09 2.11 7.41
N VAL A 38 23.13 2.90 7.11
CA VAL A 38 23.05 3.99 6.12
C VAL A 38 22.83 3.41 4.73
N ALA A 39 23.56 2.35 4.38
CA ALA A 39 23.40 1.65 3.11
C ALA A 39 22.00 1.01 2.97
N VAL A 40 21.48 0.41 4.06
CA VAL A 40 20.13 -0.19 4.09
C VAL A 40 19.06 0.88 3.88
N GLU A 41 19.12 1.99 4.62
CA GLU A 41 18.15 3.09 4.47
C GLU A 41 18.17 3.71 3.08
N ALA A 42 19.36 3.89 2.50
CA ALA A 42 19.50 4.40 1.14
C ALA A 42 18.82 3.47 0.12
N ALA A 43 19.00 2.15 0.23
CA ALA A 43 18.34 1.17 -0.62
C ALA A 43 16.81 1.22 -0.46
N LEU A 44 16.30 1.28 0.78
CA LEU A 44 14.87 1.39 1.07
C LEU A 44 14.26 2.68 0.49
N ARG A 45 14.89 3.84 0.69
CA ARG A 45 14.41 5.12 0.13
C ARG A 45 14.43 5.10 -1.40
N ALA A 46 15.48 4.55 -2.01
CA ALA A 46 15.57 4.42 -3.47
C ALA A 46 14.58 3.40 -4.06
N ALA A 47 14.17 2.40 -3.29
CA ALA A 47 13.08 1.50 -3.64
C ALA A 47 11.73 2.20 -3.54
N HIS A 48 11.46 2.86 -2.41
CA HIS A 48 10.24 3.62 -2.16
C HIS A 48 9.99 4.69 -3.23
N ALA A 49 11.03 5.43 -3.64
CA ALA A 49 10.94 6.44 -4.70
C ALA A 49 10.54 5.88 -6.08
N ARG A 50 10.66 4.57 -6.30
CA ARG A 50 10.24 3.89 -7.54
C ARG A 50 8.86 3.25 -7.43
N LEU A 51 8.25 3.22 -6.24
CA LEU A 51 6.93 2.62 -6.06
C LEU A 51 5.85 3.53 -6.68
N ARG A 52 4.96 2.92 -7.44
CA ARG A 52 3.74 3.56 -7.95
C ARG A 52 2.53 2.87 -7.35
N ILE A 53 1.89 3.52 -6.40
CA ILE A 53 0.65 3.04 -5.77
C ILE A 53 -0.52 3.38 -6.69
N VAL A 54 -1.20 2.36 -7.19
CA VAL A 54 -2.38 2.52 -8.05
C VAL A 54 -3.61 2.12 -7.25
N VAL A 55 -4.59 3.02 -7.19
CA VAL A 55 -5.86 2.80 -6.47
C VAL A 55 -7.03 3.02 -7.42
N ALA A 56 -8.14 2.36 -7.15
CA ALA A 56 -9.40 2.55 -7.84
C ALA A 56 -10.43 3.16 -6.88
N PRO A 57 -11.39 3.96 -7.38
CA PRO A 57 -12.48 4.46 -6.56
C PRO A 57 -13.32 3.30 -6.01
N SER A 58 -13.72 3.40 -4.73
CA SER A 58 -14.67 2.48 -4.12
C SER A 58 -16.02 3.18 -3.95
N TRP A 59 -17.05 2.67 -4.61
CA TRP A 59 -18.40 3.23 -4.53
C TRP A 59 -19.28 2.36 -3.63
N ARG A 60 -19.80 2.95 -2.55
CA ARG A 60 -20.92 2.34 -1.81
C ARG A 60 -22.22 2.73 -2.48
N LEU A 61 -22.83 1.78 -3.17
CA LEU A 61 -24.17 1.96 -3.74
C LEU A 61 -25.19 1.97 -2.59
N ARG A 62 -26.07 2.97 -2.59
CA ARG A 62 -27.27 2.94 -1.74
C ARG A 62 -28.41 2.26 -2.50
N PRO A 63 -29.21 1.40 -1.84
CA PRO A 63 -30.42 0.87 -2.44
C PRO A 63 -31.33 2.02 -2.87
N ARG A 64 -32.02 1.85 -4.00
CA ARG A 64 -33.11 2.77 -4.37
C ARG A 64 -34.20 2.61 -3.31
N GLU A 65 -34.59 3.71 -2.68
CA GLU A 65 -35.80 3.73 -1.86
C GLU A 65 -36.94 3.30 -2.80
N ALA A 66 -37.64 2.22 -2.43
CA ALA A 66 -38.78 1.78 -3.20
C ALA A 66 -39.80 2.91 -3.14
N ALA A 67 -40.08 3.53 -4.29
CA ALA A 67 -41.21 4.43 -4.40
C ALA A 67 -42.44 3.61 -3.99
N GLY A 68 -43.05 3.98 -2.86
CA GLY A 68 -44.28 3.37 -2.39
C GLY A 68 -45.29 3.40 -3.53
N PHE A 69 -45.83 2.23 -3.86
CA PHE A 69 -47.04 2.09 -4.63
C PHE A 69 -48.24 2.23 -3.69
#